data_AF-A0A429RE56-F1
#
_entry.id   AF-A0A429RE56-F1
#
_cell.length_a   1.000
_cell.length_b   1.000
_cell.length_c   1.000
_cell.angle_alpha   90.00
_cell.angle_beta   90.00
_cell.angle_gamma   90.00
#
_symmetry.space_group_name_H-M   'P 1'
#
loop_
_entity.id
_entity.type
_entity.pdbx_description
1 polymer ?
#
loop_
_entity_poly.entity_id
_entity_poly.type
_entity_poly.pdbx_seq_one_letter_code
_entity_poly.pdbx_strand_id
1 'polypeptide(L)'
;MKSARRFISSFSVVVMLGAVAACGPEDTTADGASGGSTASAQPSAKPSEGGSSSGEPANDCGKSPTLPAGRKMVEIAEPPSKGSMSAKDALPTCTPNDWIYQGQGEAKYYLFAQEVKAELSAGPGSTKTVPVGELWTHAGDCMTNQAAVKSPYSCSGNIYDITLDGEGNVKTIKEVWHP
;
A
#
# COMPACT_ATOMS: atom_id res chain seq x y z
N MET A 1 5.73 52.31 4.55
CA MET A 1 7.01 52.36 5.29
C MET A 1 7.55 50.94 5.41
N LYS A 2 8.80 50.70 4.99
CA LYS A 2 9.72 49.57 5.34
C LYS A 2 9.20 48.14 5.07
N SER A 3 9.96 47.17 4.56
CA SER A 3 11.31 47.08 4.01
C SER A 3 11.39 45.67 3.43
N ALA A 4 11.99 45.52 2.25
CA ALA A 4 12.36 44.23 1.67
C ALA A 4 13.31 43.45 2.59
N ARG A 5 13.29 42.11 2.48
CA ARG A 5 14.50 41.24 2.53
C ARG A 5 14.20 39.87 1.92
N ARG A 6 14.89 39.62 0.81
CA ARG A 6 15.07 38.32 0.14
C ARG A 6 16.03 37.47 0.97
N PHE A 7 15.76 36.18 1.10
CA PHE A 7 16.80 35.20 1.43
C PHE A 7 16.81 34.13 0.34
N ILE A 8 17.84 34.21 -0.48
CA ILE A 8 18.31 33.19 -1.41
C ILE A 8 19.15 32.26 -0.54
N SER A 9 18.80 30.97 -0.47
CA SER A 9 19.62 29.98 0.22
C SER A 9 19.99 28.87 -0.73
N SER A 10 21.29 28.59 -0.74
CA SER A 10 22.05 27.92 -1.77
C SER A 10 21.86 26.41 -1.78
N PHE A 11 21.86 25.84 -2.98
CA PHE A 11 21.98 24.40 -3.22
C PHE A 11 23.44 23.96 -3.08
N SER A 12 23.69 22.87 -2.37
CA SER A 12 24.95 22.14 -2.41
C SER A 12 24.69 20.75 -2.99
N VAL A 13 25.20 20.51 -4.19
CA VAL A 13 25.20 19.20 -4.85
C VAL A 13 26.48 18.46 -4.44
N VAL A 14 26.34 17.27 -3.84
CA VAL A 14 27.45 16.36 -3.59
C VAL A 14 27.32 15.19 -4.56
N VAL A 15 28.19 15.16 -5.57
CA VAL A 15 28.42 14.01 -6.44
C VAL A 15 29.47 13.12 -5.77
N MET A 16 29.12 11.87 -5.48
CA MET A 16 30.11 10.82 -5.24
C MET A 16 30.08 9.83 -6.40
N LEU A 17 31.18 9.85 -7.16
CA LEU A 17 31.59 8.83 -8.10
C LEU A 17 32.34 7.74 -7.31
N GLY A 18 31.97 6.47 -7.48
CA GLY A 18 32.60 5.36 -6.76
C GLY A 18 32.47 4.01 -7.47
N ALA A 19 33.44 3.75 -8.34
CA ALA A 19 34.03 2.47 -8.77
C ALA A 19 33.15 1.23 -9.03
N VAL A 20 33.14 0.85 -10.31
CA VAL A 20 32.96 -0.51 -10.85
C VAL A 20 34.01 -1.48 -10.29
N ALA A 21 33.57 -2.68 -9.91
CA ALA A 21 34.42 -3.87 -9.83
C ALA A 21 33.75 -4.99 -10.64
N ALA A 22 34.44 -5.41 -11.70
CA ALA A 22 34.13 -6.57 -12.51
C ALA A 22 35.11 -7.71 -12.14
N CYS A 23 34.57 -8.87 -11.81
CA CYS A 23 35.17 -10.21 -11.85
C CYS A 23 33.95 -11.14 -11.99
N GLY A 24 33.74 -11.94 -13.04
CA GLY A 24 34.69 -12.84 -13.69
C GLY A 24 34.21 -14.27 -13.41
N PRO A 25 33.94 -15.12 -14.42
CA PRO A 25 33.23 -16.39 -14.28
C PRO A 25 34.19 -17.56 -14.01
N GLU A 26 33.76 -18.56 -13.22
CA GLU A 26 34.49 -19.82 -13.12
C GLU A 26 33.51 -21.01 -13.08
N ASP A 27 33.57 -21.82 -14.13
CA ASP A 27 32.95 -23.13 -14.31
C ASP A 27 33.45 -24.16 -13.29
N THR A 28 32.60 -25.13 -12.93
CA THR A 28 33.08 -26.45 -12.54
C THR A 28 32.15 -27.56 -13.03
N THR A 29 32.60 -28.16 -14.13
CA THR A 29 32.33 -29.48 -14.66
C THR A 29 32.33 -30.58 -13.59
N ALA A 30 31.37 -31.51 -13.65
CA ALA A 30 31.62 -32.96 -13.73
C ALA A 30 30.33 -33.78 -13.78
N ASP A 31 30.17 -34.45 -14.92
CA ASP A 31 29.77 -35.85 -15.13
C ASP A 31 28.67 -36.53 -14.29
N GLY A 32 27.72 -37.07 -15.04
CA GLY A 32 27.42 -38.50 -14.96
C GLY A 32 26.01 -38.87 -14.53
N ALA A 33 25.18 -39.33 -15.47
CA ALA A 33 24.74 -40.73 -15.51
C ALA A 33 23.65 -40.94 -16.59
N SER A 34 23.99 -41.84 -17.49
CA SER A 34 23.11 -42.51 -18.44
C SER A 34 22.03 -43.32 -17.72
N GLY A 35 20.80 -43.34 -18.26
CA GLY A 35 19.72 -44.19 -17.77
C GLY A 35 18.43 -43.98 -18.54
N GLY A 36 18.33 -44.58 -19.72
CA GLY A 36 17.11 -44.56 -20.52
C GLY A 36 15.98 -45.40 -19.91
N SER A 37 14.74 -45.03 -20.24
CA SER A 37 13.66 -45.98 -20.58
C SER A 37 12.50 -45.24 -21.21
N THR A 38 12.29 -45.56 -22.48
CA THR A 38 11.13 -45.26 -23.30
C THR A 38 9.90 -46.00 -22.80
N ALA A 39 8.77 -45.30 -22.67
CA ALA A 39 7.44 -45.90 -22.75
C ALA A 39 6.43 -44.89 -23.31
N SER A 40 6.12 -45.06 -24.60
CA SER A 40 5.01 -44.41 -25.29
C SER A 40 3.66 -44.98 -24.82
N ALA A 41 2.69 -44.12 -24.57
CA ALA A 41 1.28 -44.47 -24.67
C ALA A 41 0.48 -43.28 -25.26
N GLN A 42 -0.32 -43.61 -26.27
CA GLN A 42 -1.00 -42.76 -27.25
C GLN A 42 -2.27 -42.07 -26.69
N PRO A 43 -2.72 -40.94 -27.26
CA PRO A 43 -3.92 -40.22 -26.80
C PRO A 43 -5.20 -40.78 -27.42
N SER A 44 -6.32 -40.70 -26.69
CA SER A 44 -7.68 -40.42 -27.21
C SER A 44 -8.74 -40.56 -26.11
N ALA A 45 -9.47 -39.48 -25.83
CA ALA A 45 -10.94 -39.44 -25.84
C ALA A 45 -11.45 -38.05 -25.39
N LYS A 46 -12.08 -37.31 -26.31
CA LYS A 46 -13.08 -36.25 -26.07
C LYS A 46 -14.43 -36.89 -26.42
N PRO A 47 -15.45 -36.86 -25.54
CA PRO A 47 -16.49 -35.80 -25.56
C PRO A 47 -16.92 -35.42 -24.11
N SER A 48 -17.57 -34.31 -23.79
CA SER A 48 -18.61 -33.55 -24.47
C SER A 48 -18.56 -32.08 -24.06
N GLU A 49 -19.13 -31.23 -24.91
CA GLU A 49 -19.63 -29.90 -24.54
C GLU A 49 -20.57 -30.00 -23.32
N GLY A 50 -20.02 -29.71 -22.15
CA GLY A 50 -20.78 -29.18 -21.03
C GLY A 50 -20.44 -27.71 -20.93
N GLY A 51 -21.35 -26.85 -21.40
CA GLY A 51 -21.30 -25.42 -21.09
C GLY A 51 -21.47 -25.25 -19.58
N SER A 52 -20.41 -25.45 -18.82
CA SER A 52 -20.30 -24.85 -17.50
C SER A 52 -20.00 -23.39 -17.74
N SER A 53 -21.06 -22.59 -17.84
CA SER A 53 -21.00 -21.24 -17.33
C SER A 53 -20.57 -21.37 -15.86
N SER A 54 -19.25 -21.33 -15.64
CA SER A 54 -18.68 -20.90 -14.37
C SER A 54 -19.09 -19.43 -14.24
N GLY A 55 -20.37 -19.21 -13.93
CA GLY A 55 -20.79 -17.96 -13.36
C GLY A 55 -19.99 -17.85 -12.08
N GLU A 56 -18.98 -16.98 -12.07
CA GLU A 56 -18.44 -16.47 -10.83
C GLU A 56 -19.62 -16.17 -9.91
N PRO A 57 -19.58 -16.63 -8.64
CA PRO A 57 -20.64 -16.29 -7.70
C PRO A 57 -20.77 -14.77 -7.74
N ALA A 58 -21.94 -14.27 -8.16
CA ALA A 58 -22.21 -12.86 -8.14
C ALA A 58 -22.05 -12.41 -6.70
N ASN A 59 -21.02 -11.62 -6.41
CA ASN A 59 -20.78 -11.10 -5.07
C ASN A 59 -21.93 -10.14 -4.75
N ASP A 60 -22.89 -10.58 -3.92
CA ASP A 60 -24.05 -9.77 -3.54
C ASP A 60 -23.71 -8.91 -2.31
N CYS A 61 -22.88 -7.89 -2.52
CA CYS A 61 -22.56 -6.94 -1.46
C CYS A 61 -23.69 -5.92 -1.21
N GLY A 62 -24.81 -6.00 -1.92
CA GLY A 62 -25.88 -5.00 -1.84
C GLY A 62 -25.42 -3.59 -2.21
N LYS A 63 -25.83 -2.58 -1.43
CA LYS A 63 -25.51 -1.16 -1.72
C LYS A 63 -24.10 -0.80 -1.24
N SER A 64 -23.29 -0.26 -2.15
CA SER A 64 -21.97 0.28 -1.85
C SER A 64 -22.01 1.28 -0.69
N PRO A 65 -21.07 1.21 0.27
CA PRO A 65 -20.96 2.20 1.33
C PRO A 65 -20.69 3.58 0.72
N THR A 66 -21.25 4.61 1.36
CA THR A 66 -21.05 6.01 0.96
C THR A 66 -20.42 6.75 2.12
N LEU A 67 -19.37 7.53 1.85
CA LEU A 67 -18.74 8.37 2.85
C LEU A 67 -19.49 9.70 2.99
N PRO A 68 -19.57 10.28 4.20
CA PRO A 68 -20.01 11.65 4.40
C PRO A 68 -19.16 12.65 3.60
N ALA A 69 -19.77 13.79 3.25
CA ALA A 69 -19.08 14.85 2.53
C ALA A 69 -17.82 15.33 3.27
N GLY A 70 -16.74 15.57 2.52
CA GLY A 70 -15.45 16.02 3.05
C GLY A 70 -14.59 14.91 3.67
N ARG A 71 -15.06 13.66 3.70
CA ARG A 71 -14.24 12.50 4.06
C ARG A 71 -13.81 11.73 2.83
N LYS A 72 -12.64 11.09 2.90
CA LYS A 72 -12.08 10.23 1.85
C LYS A 72 -11.46 9.01 2.49
N MET A 73 -11.62 7.86 1.84
CA MET A 73 -10.75 6.71 2.10
C MET A 73 -9.56 6.79 1.16
N VAL A 74 -8.37 6.53 1.67
CA VAL A 74 -7.14 6.50 0.89
C VAL A 74 -6.30 5.29 1.25
N GLU A 75 -5.58 4.75 0.28
CA GLU A 75 -4.58 3.72 0.50
C GLU A 75 -3.19 4.36 0.37
N ILE A 76 -2.37 4.29 1.42
CA ILE A 76 -1.01 4.81 1.36
C ILE A 76 -0.21 4.00 0.34
N ALA A 77 0.34 4.70 -0.66
CA ALA A 77 1.01 4.08 -1.80
C ALA A 77 2.50 3.85 -1.56
N GLU A 78 3.12 4.66 -0.71
CA GLU A 78 4.54 4.58 -0.36
C GLU A 78 4.73 4.92 1.12
N PRO A 79 5.80 4.41 1.79
CA PRO A 79 6.09 4.75 3.17
C PRO A 79 6.08 6.28 3.38
N PRO A 80 5.21 6.81 4.26
CA PRO A 80 5.04 8.24 4.41
C PRO A 80 6.29 8.90 5.02
N SER A 81 6.46 10.19 4.74
CA SER A 81 7.63 10.98 5.12
C SER A 81 7.25 12.18 6.00
N LYS A 82 8.22 12.95 6.52
CA LYS A 82 7.94 14.03 7.48
C LYS A 82 7.08 15.11 6.82
N GLY A 83 5.80 15.17 7.21
CA GLY A 83 4.88 16.21 6.77
C GLY A 83 4.04 15.87 5.55
N SER A 84 4.16 14.65 5.00
CA SER A 84 3.38 14.26 3.83
C SER A 84 3.18 12.75 3.66
N MET A 85 2.24 12.41 2.80
CA MET A 85 2.01 11.04 2.34
C MET A 85 1.64 11.01 0.85
N SER A 86 2.00 9.92 0.19
CA SER A 86 1.51 9.57 -1.14
C SER A 86 0.41 8.53 -1.00
N ALA A 87 -0.78 8.78 -1.54
CA ALA A 87 -1.91 7.87 -1.38
C ALA A 87 -2.85 7.85 -2.58
N LYS A 88 -3.37 6.67 -2.90
CA LYS A 88 -4.43 6.48 -3.91
C LYS A 88 -5.79 6.74 -3.27
N ASP A 89 -6.76 7.20 -4.05
CA ASP A 89 -8.15 7.22 -3.58
C ASP A 89 -8.59 5.75 -3.40
N ALA A 90 -9.06 5.38 -2.21
CA ALA A 90 -9.54 4.03 -1.93
C ALA A 90 -11.06 3.97 -2.12
N LEU A 91 -11.50 3.13 -3.05
CA LEU A 91 -12.90 2.95 -3.39
C LEU A 91 -13.43 1.62 -2.86
N PRO A 92 -14.72 1.53 -2.53
CA PRO A 92 -15.32 0.29 -2.12
C PRO A 92 -15.33 -0.72 -3.28
N THR A 93 -14.70 -1.86 -3.05
CA THR A 93 -14.65 -3.03 -3.94
C THR A 93 -15.44 -4.16 -3.30
N CYS A 94 -16.37 -4.75 -4.06
CA CYS A 94 -17.18 -5.87 -3.60
C CYS A 94 -16.38 -7.18 -3.70
N THR A 95 -16.24 -7.88 -2.57
CA THR A 95 -15.62 -9.22 -2.49
C THR A 95 -16.68 -10.27 -2.19
N PRO A 96 -16.38 -11.58 -2.27
CA PRO A 96 -17.34 -12.61 -1.90
C PRO A 96 -17.88 -12.53 -0.47
N ASN A 97 -17.15 -11.84 0.43
CA ASN A 97 -17.51 -11.76 1.85
C ASN A 97 -18.13 -10.41 2.24
N ASP A 98 -17.59 -9.29 1.75
CA ASP A 98 -18.05 -7.94 2.10
C ASP A 98 -17.48 -6.86 1.15
N TRP A 99 -17.88 -5.60 1.37
CA TRP A 99 -17.20 -4.42 0.84
C TRP A 99 -15.87 -4.18 1.57
N ILE A 100 -14.79 -4.07 0.80
CA ILE A 100 -13.50 -3.59 1.28
C ILE A 100 -13.11 -2.30 0.55
N TYR A 101 -12.24 -1.49 1.13
CA TYR A 101 -11.66 -0.36 0.41
C TYR A 101 -10.33 -0.77 -0.21
N GLN A 102 -10.14 -0.45 -1.49
CA GLN A 102 -8.88 -0.68 -2.20
C GLN A 102 -8.48 0.58 -2.97
N GLY A 103 -7.20 0.90 -2.95
CA GLY A 103 -6.59 2.00 -3.67
C GLY A 103 -6.73 1.84 -5.18
N GLN A 104 -7.29 2.86 -5.83
CA GLN A 104 -7.52 2.89 -7.27
C GLN A 104 -6.83 4.09 -7.90
N GLY A 105 -6.38 3.90 -9.15
CA GLY A 105 -5.75 4.96 -9.94
C GLY A 105 -4.37 5.38 -9.45
N GLU A 106 -3.98 6.59 -9.85
CA GLU A 106 -2.67 7.16 -9.52
C GLU A 106 -2.62 7.71 -8.10
N ALA A 107 -1.45 7.58 -7.47
CA ALA A 107 -1.23 8.13 -6.14
C ALA A 107 -1.13 9.66 -6.20
N LYS A 108 -1.75 10.31 -5.22
CA LYS A 108 -1.72 11.76 -5.02
C LYS A 108 -0.89 12.09 -3.80
N TYR A 109 -0.24 13.23 -3.86
CA TYR A 109 0.53 13.75 -2.75
C TYR A 109 -0.35 14.60 -1.83
N TYR A 110 -0.28 14.33 -0.53
CA TYR A 110 -1.01 15.06 0.51
C TYR A 110 -0.03 15.62 1.53
N LEU A 111 -0.21 16.89 1.89
CA LEU A 111 0.47 17.49 3.03
C LEU A 111 -0.36 17.30 4.30
N PHE A 112 0.32 17.15 5.44
CA PHE A 112 -0.32 17.23 6.74
C PHE A 112 -0.53 18.69 7.14
N ALA A 113 -1.69 19.01 7.71
CA ALA A 113 -1.92 20.32 8.32
C ALA A 113 -0.98 20.51 9.53
N GLN A 114 -0.85 21.74 10.05
CA GLN A 114 -0.01 22.00 11.24
C GLN A 114 -0.49 21.20 12.46
N GLU A 115 -1.80 21.04 12.61
CA GLU A 115 -2.42 20.27 13.68
C GLU A 115 -3.27 19.13 13.08
N VAL A 116 -2.68 17.94 13.02
CA VAL A 116 -3.36 16.74 12.54
C VAL A 116 -3.83 15.89 13.70
N LYS A 117 -5.11 15.50 13.69
CA LYS A 117 -5.60 14.44 14.56
C LYS A 117 -5.34 13.09 13.90
N ALA A 118 -4.38 12.35 14.44
CA ALA A 118 -3.99 11.04 13.95
C ALA A 118 -4.48 9.94 14.90
N GLU A 119 -5.05 8.88 14.34
CA GLU A 119 -5.53 7.72 15.08
C GLU A 119 -5.06 6.42 14.42
N LEU A 120 -4.50 5.52 15.22
CA LEU A 120 -4.16 4.15 14.81
C LEU A 120 -5.19 3.16 15.30
N SER A 121 -5.40 2.12 14.51
CA SER A 121 -6.27 1.02 14.87
C SER A 121 -5.60 0.14 15.93
N ALA A 122 -6.32 -0.14 17.02
CA ALA A 122 -5.88 -1.04 18.08
C ALA A 122 -6.73 -2.33 18.14
N GLY A 123 -7.40 -2.66 17.04
CA GLY A 123 -8.28 -3.82 16.89
C GLY A 123 -9.70 -3.45 16.45
N PRO A 124 -10.61 -4.45 16.41
CA PRO A 124 -11.98 -4.25 15.95
C PRO A 124 -12.69 -3.13 16.71
N GLY A 125 -13.09 -2.07 16.01
CA GLY A 125 -13.82 -0.94 16.59
C GLY A 125 -13.04 -0.10 17.60
N SER A 126 -11.72 -0.32 17.75
CA SER A 126 -10.88 0.38 18.72
C SER A 126 -9.82 1.20 18.00
N THR A 127 -9.71 2.47 18.38
CA THR A 127 -8.66 3.37 17.89
C THR A 127 -7.98 4.08 19.04
N LYS A 128 -6.74 4.51 18.81
CA LYS A 128 -5.98 5.31 19.76
C LYS A 128 -5.42 6.55 19.07
N THR A 129 -5.63 7.71 19.68
CA THR A 129 -5.01 8.95 19.23
C THR A 129 -3.51 8.90 19.47
N VAL A 130 -2.74 9.23 18.44
CA VAL A 130 -1.27 9.23 18.46
C VAL A 130 -0.75 10.53 17.84
N PRO A 131 0.52 10.91 18.09
CA PRO A 131 1.17 11.93 17.28
C PRO A 131 1.15 11.50 15.80
N VAL A 132 1.02 12.46 14.87
CA VAL A 132 1.19 12.15 13.42
C VAL A 132 2.56 11.50 13.16
N GLY A 133 3.54 11.89 13.99
CA GLY A 133 4.88 11.33 14.14
C GLY A 133 4.96 9.85 14.59
N GLU A 134 3.87 9.23 14.99
CA GLU A 134 3.78 7.80 15.29
C GLU A 134 3.03 7.07 14.18
N LEU A 135 1.96 7.69 13.64
CA LEU A 135 1.16 7.13 12.56
C LEU A 135 1.97 6.86 11.28
N TRP A 136 2.76 7.81 10.81
CA TRP A 136 3.62 7.64 9.63
C TRP A 136 4.69 6.56 9.82
N THR A 137 5.28 6.43 11.02
CA THR A 137 6.22 5.36 11.36
C THR A 137 5.52 4.01 11.29
N HIS A 138 4.33 3.90 11.91
CA HIS A 138 3.51 2.69 11.86
C HIS A 138 3.15 2.31 10.41
N ALA A 139 2.68 3.27 9.61
CA ALA A 139 2.37 3.04 8.20
C ALA A 139 3.61 2.55 7.42
N GLY A 140 4.77 3.18 7.65
CA GLY A 140 6.04 2.76 7.06
C GLY A 140 6.47 1.35 7.47
N ASP A 141 6.38 1.04 8.76
CA ASP A 141 6.67 -0.30 9.31
C ASP A 141 5.73 -1.34 8.70
N CYS A 142 4.44 -1.02 8.54
CA CYS A 142 3.49 -1.96 7.92
C CYS A 142 3.80 -2.28 6.46
N MET A 143 4.42 -1.36 5.74
CA MET A 143 4.81 -1.54 4.35
C MET A 143 6.19 -2.19 4.19
N THR A 144 7.10 -2.04 5.17
CA THR A 144 8.52 -2.37 5.00
C THR A 144 9.07 -3.35 6.04
N ASN A 145 8.51 -3.39 7.25
CA ASN A 145 8.96 -4.24 8.34
C ASN A 145 7.84 -4.47 9.39
N GLN A 146 6.89 -5.35 9.08
CA GLN A 146 5.74 -5.61 9.97
C GLN A 146 6.13 -6.11 11.36
N ALA A 147 7.31 -6.75 11.50
CA ALA A 147 7.82 -7.19 12.80
C ALA A 147 8.21 -6.03 13.73
N ALA A 148 8.39 -4.81 13.19
CA ALA A 148 8.65 -3.62 13.99
C ALA A 148 7.39 -2.97 14.57
N VAL A 149 6.20 -3.37 14.07
CA VAL A 149 4.92 -2.83 14.54
C VAL A 149 4.69 -3.24 15.98
N LYS A 150 4.45 -2.23 16.83
CA LYS A 150 4.35 -2.41 18.27
C LYS A 150 2.90 -2.69 18.66
N SER A 151 2.72 -3.66 19.56
CA SER A 151 1.46 -3.85 20.28
C SER A 151 1.02 -2.52 20.95
N PRO A 152 -0.27 -2.17 20.90
CA PRO A 152 -1.42 -2.99 20.50
C PRO A 152 -1.80 -2.92 19.02
N TYR A 153 -0.99 -2.28 18.17
CA TYR A 153 -1.36 -2.04 16.77
C TYR A 153 -1.05 -3.24 15.87
N SER A 154 -1.73 -3.28 14.73
CA SER A 154 -1.53 -4.28 13.67
C SER A 154 -1.70 -3.64 12.31
N CYS A 155 -1.04 -4.20 11.29
CA CYS A 155 -1.16 -3.70 9.92
C CYS A 155 -2.53 -4.01 9.34
N SER A 156 -3.30 -2.96 9.07
CA SER A 156 -4.70 -3.07 8.64
C SER A 156 -4.89 -2.67 7.16
N GLY A 157 -4.03 -3.19 6.27
CA GLY A 157 -4.15 -2.97 4.82
C GLY A 157 -3.78 -1.56 4.32
N ASN A 158 -3.17 -0.71 5.16
CA ASN A 158 -2.76 0.66 4.82
C ASN A 158 -3.89 1.56 4.30
N ILE A 159 -5.14 1.29 4.71
CA ILE A 159 -6.31 2.11 4.40
C ILE A 159 -6.56 3.12 5.52
N TYR A 160 -6.80 4.37 5.14
CA TYR A 160 -7.03 5.46 6.08
C TYR A 160 -8.27 6.28 5.70
N ASP A 161 -9.09 6.62 6.70
CA ASP A 161 -10.15 7.63 6.61
C ASP A 161 -9.53 9.00 6.91
N ILE A 162 -9.58 9.90 5.93
CA ILE A 162 -9.02 11.25 6.03
C ILE A 162 -10.07 12.33 5.84
N THR A 163 -9.83 13.47 6.47
CA THR A 163 -10.48 14.74 6.10
C THR A 163 -9.43 15.76 5.71
N LEU A 164 -9.81 16.65 4.79
CA LEU A 164 -8.97 17.74 4.34
C LEU A 164 -9.44 19.06 4.95
N ASP A 165 -8.52 19.99 5.20
CA ASP A 165 -8.85 21.37 5.55
C ASP A 165 -9.21 22.19 4.29
N GLY A 166 -9.43 23.50 4.47
CA GLY A 166 -9.77 24.41 3.35
C GLY A 166 -8.65 24.63 2.33
N GLU A 167 -7.42 24.23 2.66
CA GLU A 167 -6.24 24.30 1.79
C GLU A 167 -5.97 22.96 1.09
N GLY A 168 -6.70 21.90 1.46
CA GLY A 168 -6.51 20.56 0.95
C GLY A 168 -5.49 19.73 1.73
N ASN A 169 -5.00 20.21 2.89
CA ASN A 169 -4.10 19.43 3.74
C ASN A 169 -4.89 18.46 4.63
N VAL A 170 -4.27 17.34 4.98
CA VAL A 170 -4.86 16.33 5.85
C VAL A 170 -5.02 16.90 7.26
N LYS A 171 -6.27 17.04 7.70
CA LYS A 171 -6.67 17.54 9.02
C LYS A 171 -6.91 16.43 10.03
N THR A 172 -7.50 15.34 9.57
CA THR A 172 -7.66 14.10 10.36
C THR A 172 -7.21 12.92 9.53
N ILE A 173 -6.61 11.93 10.17
CA ILE A 173 -6.22 10.68 9.55
C ILE A 173 -6.42 9.55 10.55
N LYS A 174 -7.14 8.52 10.16
CA LYS A 174 -7.47 7.37 11.01
C LYS A 174 -7.27 6.09 10.23
N GLU A 175 -6.43 5.19 10.73
CA GLU A 175 -6.30 3.85 10.17
C GLU A 175 -7.63 3.10 10.29
N VAL A 176 -8.07 2.51 9.18
CA VAL A 176 -9.26 1.64 9.17
C VAL A 176 -8.80 0.24 9.54
N TRP A 177 -9.36 -0.32 10.62
CA TRP A 177 -9.09 -1.70 10.98
C TRP A 177 -9.62 -2.66 9.91
N HIS A 178 -8.79 -3.65 9.56
CA HIS A 178 -9.16 -4.78 8.73
C HIS A 178 -8.52 -6.04 9.34
N PRO A 179 -9.27 -7.14 9.50
CA PRO A 179 -8.74 -8.41 10.00
C PRO A 179 -7.75 -9.08 9.04
#